data_AF-A0A229GC32-F1
#
_entry.id   AF-A0A229GC32-F1
#
_cell.length_a   1.000
_cell.length_b   1.000
_cell.length_c   1.000
_cell.angle_alpha   90.00
_cell.angle_beta   90.00
_cell.angle_gamma   90.00
#
_symmetry.space_group_name_H-M   'P 1'
#
loop_
_entity.id
_entity.type
_entity.pdbx_description
1 polymer ?
#
loop_
_entity_poly.entity_id
_entity_poly.type
_entity_poly.pdbx_seq_one_letter_code
_entity_poly.pdbx_strand_id
1 'polypeptide(L)'
;MKGEAFAYASYSLFAVEADRQAYPAVGKLFRGTARTELNEHLRQAATLAGTVGSNAANLSESIKGETYEHQVMYRGFAAQARADGDLAAAELFTEIAADEGRHRDAYRAALKVVTTGHGTIPAPPKADVVPVPAGPPKVKAARTKANLDTAMHGEALAYAKYRLFAAHARQTGNTALARLFGGTADVELHEHFAGEAVLAGLVRTTKTNLRKAITGEHNEATVVYPGFAKRAAAVGDTTAARFFRDTAADEAKHAAAFRRALDKLG
;
A
#
# COMPACT_ATOMS: atom_id res chain seq x y z
N MET A 1 6.50 7.71 -1.24
CA MET A 1 6.43 6.23 -1.16
C MET A 1 5.26 5.75 -0.31
N LYS A 2 5.27 5.93 1.02
CA LYS A 2 4.14 5.48 1.88
C LYS A 2 2.81 6.12 1.45
N GLY A 3 2.83 7.42 1.13
CA GLY A 3 1.70 8.15 0.51
C GLY A 3 1.25 7.51 -0.80
N GLU A 4 2.14 7.39 -1.79
CA GLU A 4 1.79 6.86 -3.12
C GLU A 4 1.19 5.45 -3.05
N ALA A 5 1.74 4.60 -2.18
CA ALA A 5 1.29 3.23 -2.02
C ALA A 5 -0.15 3.21 -1.49
N PHE A 6 -0.42 4.02 -0.46
CA PHE A 6 -1.75 4.18 0.11
C PHE A 6 -2.73 4.84 -0.87
N ALA A 7 -2.27 5.82 -1.66
CA ALA A 7 -3.06 6.46 -2.71
C ALA A 7 -3.45 5.45 -3.80
N TYR A 8 -2.51 4.64 -4.29
CA TYR A 8 -2.80 3.52 -5.20
C TYR A 8 -3.88 2.57 -4.64
N ALA A 9 -3.69 2.11 -3.40
CA ALA A 9 -4.60 1.15 -2.78
C ALA A 9 -6.00 1.75 -2.56
N SER A 10 -6.07 2.95 -2.00
CA SER A 10 -7.34 3.64 -1.73
C SER A 10 -8.08 4.04 -3.01
N TYR A 11 -7.39 4.57 -4.02
CA TYR A 11 -8.01 4.93 -5.30
C TYR A 11 -8.49 3.72 -6.08
N SER A 12 -7.81 2.58 -5.98
CA SER A 12 -8.29 1.31 -6.55
C SER A 12 -9.64 0.92 -5.95
N LEU A 13 -9.83 1.06 -4.63
CA LEU A 13 -11.11 0.81 -3.97
C LEU A 13 -12.17 1.88 -4.32
N PHE A 14 -11.79 3.15 -4.39
CA PHE A 14 -12.71 4.24 -4.77
C PHE A 14 -13.22 4.08 -6.21
N ALA A 15 -12.38 3.55 -7.10
CA ALA A 15 -12.79 3.25 -8.46
C ALA A 15 -13.88 2.17 -8.52
N VAL A 16 -13.72 1.10 -7.74
CA VAL A 16 -14.73 0.03 -7.65
C VAL A 16 -16.05 0.60 -7.13
N GLU A 17 -16.01 1.46 -6.12
CA GLU A 17 -17.22 2.09 -5.59
C GLU A 17 -17.87 3.06 -6.59
N ALA A 18 -17.08 3.79 -7.37
CA ALA A 18 -17.60 4.62 -8.46
C ALA A 18 -18.32 3.78 -9.53
N ASP A 19 -17.76 2.62 -9.90
CA ASP A 19 -18.42 1.72 -10.84
C ASP A 19 -19.74 1.15 -10.27
N ARG A 20 -19.76 0.78 -8.98
CA ARG A 20 -20.98 0.31 -8.29
C ARG A 20 -22.10 1.34 -8.28
N GLN A 21 -21.76 2.62 -8.13
CA GLN A 21 -22.72 3.73 -8.19
C GLN A 21 -23.00 4.21 -9.63
N ALA A 22 -22.63 3.45 -10.65
CA ALA A 22 -22.81 3.78 -12.06
C ALA A 22 -22.13 5.09 -12.52
N TYR A 23 -20.95 5.39 -11.96
CA TYR A 23 -20.06 6.49 -12.38
C TYR A 23 -18.78 5.96 -13.06
N PRO A 24 -18.87 5.26 -14.21
CA PRO A 24 -17.72 4.59 -14.82
C PRO A 24 -16.61 5.54 -15.26
N ALA A 25 -16.94 6.79 -15.61
CA ALA A 25 -15.94 7.82 -15.93
C ALA A 25 -15.09 8.19 -14.69
N VAL A 26 -15.72 8.27 -13.51
CA VAL A 26 -15.03 8.51 -12.24
C VAL A 26 -14.21 7.29 -11.84
N GLY A 27 -14.75 6.08 -12.03
CA GLY A 27 -14.01 4.84 -11.82
C GLY A 27 -12.76 4.75 -12.68
N LYS A 28 -12.87 5.11 -13.97
CA LYS A 28 -11.71 5.20 -14.88
C LYS A 28 -10.68 6.22 -14.43
N LEU A 29 -11.11 7.39 -13.93
CA LEU A 29 -10.21 8.42 -13.42
C LEU A 29 -9.42 7.91 -12.22
N PHE A 30 -10.08 7.38 -11.18
CA PHE A 30 -9.40 6.81 -10.01
C PHE A 30 -8.41 5.70 -10.38
N ARG A 31 -8.81 4.77 -11.27
CA ARG A 31 -7.89 3.73 -11.79
C ARG A 31 -6.68 4.32 -12.52
N GLY A 32 -6.88 5.41 -13.26
CA GLY A 32 -5.82 6.14 -13.94
C GLY A 32 -4.81 6.70 -12.95
N THR A 33 -5.29 7.52 -12.02
CA THR A 33 -4.47 8.14 -10.97
C THR A 33 -3.75 7.10 -10.13
N ALA A 34 -4.45 6.06 -9.65
CA ALA A 34 -3.82 4.97 -8.91
C ALA A 34 -2.60 4.38 -9.65
N ARG A 35 -2.73 4.14 -10.96
CA ARG A 35 -1.61 3.63 -11.76
C ARG A 35 -0.44 4.61 -11.84
N THR A 36 -0.70 5.92 -11.89
CA THR A 36 0.34 6.95 -11.83
C THR A 36 1.06 6.90 -10.48
N GLU A 37 0.32 6.85 -9.37
CA GLU A 37 0.90 6.73 -8.02
C GLU A 37 1.85 5.55 -7.91
N LEU A 38 1.40 4.36 -8.34
CA LEU A 38 2.20 3.16 -8.21
C LEU A 38 3.33 3.07 -9.22
N ASN A 39 3.08 3.38 -10.49
CA ASN A 39 4.04 3.10 -11.57
C ASN A 39 5.00 4.24 -11.87
N GLU A 40 4.68 5.46 -11.46
CA GLU A 40 5.53 6.63 -11.66
C GLU A 40 6.07 7.12 -10.31
N HIS A 41 5.21 7.70 -9.47
CA HIS A 41 5.64 8.35 -8.23
C HIS A 41 6.37 7.37 -7.30
N LEU A 42 5.76 6.22 -7.00
CA LEU A 42 6.35 5.21 -6.13
C LEU A 42 7.61 4.58 -6.72
N ARG A 43 7.60 4.22 -8.01
CA ARG A 43 8.76 3.57 -8.66
C ARG A 43 9.97 4.48 -8.72
N GLN A 44 9.77 5.76 -9.07
CA GLN A 44 10.85 6.73 -9.11
C GLN A 44 11.38 7.00 -7.71
N ALA A 45 10.51 7.17 -6.72
CA ALA A 45 10.94 7.32 -5.32
C ALA A 45 11.71 6.08 -4.82
N ALA A 46 11.24 4.87 -5.14
CA ALA A 46 11.92 3.63 -4.79
C ALA A 46 13.30 3.50 -5.45
N THR A 47 13.44 4.00 -6.67
CA THR A 47 14.72 4.05 -7.40
C THR A 47 15.69 4.99 -6.71
N LEU A 48 15.25 6.21 -6.39
CA LEU A 48 16.08 7.20 -5.68
C LEU A 48 16.48 6.72 -4.28
N ALA A 49 15.60 5.99 -3.60
CA ALA A 49 15.86 5.44 -2.28
C ALA A 49 16.69 4.14 -2.30
N GLY A 50 17.01 3.58 -3.47
CA GLY A 50 17.70 2.29 -3.57
C GLY A 50 16.93 1.13 -2.95
N THR A 51 15.60 1.16 -3.03
CA THR A 51 14.72 0.19 -2.34
C THR A 51 14.92 -1.25 -2.82
N VAL A 52 15.24 -1.44 -4.10
CA VAL A 52 15.42 -2.77 -4.70
C VAL A 52 16.91 -3.12 -4.72
N GLY A 53 17.30 -4.14 -3.94
CA GLY A 53 18.62 -4.75 -3.97
C GLY A 53 18.63 -6.08 -4.72
N SER A 54 19.60 -6.95 -4.42
CA SER A 54 19.65 -8.33 -4.93
C SER A 54 18.50 -9.17 -4.39
N ASN A 55 18.20 -10.32 -5.04
CA ASN A 55 17.20 -11.26 -4.55
C ASN A 55 17.41 -11.66 -3.07
N ALA A 56 18.66 -11.89 -2.64
CA ALA A 56 18.98 -12.21 -1.26
C ALA A 56 18.77 -11.02 -0.31
N ALA A 57 19.11 -9.80 -0.74
CA ALA A 57 18.90 -8.59 0.04
C ALA A 57 17.40 -8.28 0.22
N ASN A 58 16.62 -8.38 -0.86
CA ASN A 58 15.17 -8.17 -0.84
C ASN A 58 14.48 -9.18 0.07
N LEU A 59 14.87 -10.46 0.01
CA LEU A 59 14.37 -11.49 0.92
C LEU A 59 14.73 -11.22 2.38
N SER A 60 15.97 -10.81 2.65
CA SER A 60 16.43 -10.49 4.01
C SER A 60 15.67 -9.30 4.60
N GLU A 61 15.41 -8.28 3.80
CA GLU A 61 14.59 -7.12 4.18
C GLU A 61 13.14 -7.52 4.45
N SER A 62 12.55 -8.33 3.57
CA SER A 62 11.17 -8.82 3.73
C SER A 62 11.05 -9.65 5.02
N ILE A 63 11.97 -10.58 5.28
CA ILE A 63 11.98 -11.37 6.53
C ILE A 63 11.99 -10.47 7.78
N LYS A 64 12.71 -9.33 7.76
CA LYS A 64 12.75 -8.41 8.90
C LYS A 64 11.40 -7.73 9.13
N GLY A 65 10.78 -7.21 8.06
CA GLY A 65 9.46 -6.58 8.11
C GLY A 65 8.40 -7.55 8.64
N GLU A 66 8.27 -8.69 7.97
CA GLU A 66 7.33 -9.76 8.31
C GLU A 66 7.53 -10.30 9.74
N THR A 67 8.77 -10.36 10.21
CA THR A 67 9.06 -10.76 11.60
C THR A 67 8.56 -9.71 12.59
N TYR A 68 8.80 -8.43 12.32
CA TYR A 68 8.34 -7.35 13.17
C TYR A 68 6.81 -7.27 13.20
N GLU A 69 6.16 -7.38 12.04
CA GLU A 69 4.71 -7.33 11.91
C GLU A 69 4.05 -8.51 12.65
N HIS A 70 4.55 -9.74 12.41
CA HIS A 70 4.10 -10.95 13.09
C HIS A 70 4.32 -10.95 14.61
N GLN A 71 5.51 -10.55 15.08
CA GLN A 71 5.91 -10.73 16.49
C GLN A 71 5.54 -9.55 17.38
N VAL A 72 5.48 -8.35 16.80
CA VAL A 72 5.37 -7.11 17.57
C VAL A 72 4.12 -6.34 17.17
N MET A 73 4.03 -5.88 15.92
CA MET A 73 3.02 -4.90 15.52
C MET A 73 1.61 -5.47 15.65
N TYR A 74 1.27 -6.52 14.90
CA TYR A 74 -0.09 -7.02 14.83
C TYR A 74 -0.56 -7.69 16.12
N ARG A 75 0.35 -8.35 16.85
CA ARG A 75 0.03 -8.86 18.20
C ARG A 75 -0.29 -7.72 19.17
N GLY A 76 0.48 -6.63 19.11
CA GLY A 76 0.25 -5.42 19.91
C GLY A 76 -1.08 -4.77 19.55
N PHE A 77 -1.36 -4.59 18.26
CA PHE A 77 -2.62 -4.02 17.77
C PHE A 77 -3.82 -4.88 18.15
N ALA A 78 -3.70 -6.21 18.03
CA ALA A 78 -4.76 -7.12 18.46
C ALA A 78 -5.04 -7.02 19.97
N ALA A 79 -4.01 -6.97 20.82
CA ALA A 79 -4.19 -6.81 22.26
C ALA A 79 -4.83 -5.46 22.61
N GLN A 80 -4.40 -4.38 21.95
CA GLN A 80 -4.97 -3.04 22.14
C GLN A 80 -6.44 -2.97 21.69
N ALA A 81 -6.78 -3.57 20.55
CA ALA A 81 -8.16 -3.64 20.06
C ALA A 81 -9.06 -4.46 20.99
N ARG A 82 -8.56 -5.56 21.60
CA ARG A 82 -9.31 -6.30 22.64
C ARG A 82 -9.58 -5.43 23.86
N ALA A 83 -8.57 -4.70 24.33
CA ALA A 83 -8.71 -3.79 25.47
C ALA A 83 -9.66 -2.61 25.16
N ASP A 84 -9.74 -2.19 23.89
CA ASP A 84 -10.65 -1.15 23.41
C ASP A 84 -12.09 -1.66 23.19
N GLY A 85 -12.32 -2.98 23.25
CA GLY A 85 -13.61 -3.60 22.95
C GLY A 85 -13.93 -3.71 21.44
N ASP A 86 -13.00 -3.34 20.56
CA ASP A 86 -13.13 -3.44 19.11
C ASP A 86 -12.72 -4.86 18.63
N LEU A 87 -13.48 -5.88 19.07
CA LEU A 87 -13.13 -7.30 18.94
C LEU A 87 -12.91 -7.76 17.48
N ALA A 88 -13.68 -7.25 16.52
CA ALA A 88 -13.49 -7.59 15.11
C ALA A 88 -12.13 -7.12 14.57
N ALA A 89 -11.61 -5.98 15.06
CA ALA A 89 -10.27 -5.53 14.70
C ALA A 89 -9.20 -6.40 15.38
N ALA A 90 -9.45 -6.84 16.62
CA ALA A 90 -8.55 -7.75 17.30
C ALA A 90 -8.43 -9.11 16.59
N GLU A 91 -9.53 -9.64 16.09
CA GLU A 91 -9.57 -10.86 15.30
C GLU A 91 -8.79 -10.70 13.99
N LEU A 92 -9.10 -9.64 13.22
CA LEU A 92 -8.38 -9.33 11.97
C LEU A 92 -6.87 -9.19 12.21
N PHE A 93 -6.43 -8.39 13.18
CA PHE A 93 -5.01 -8.26 13.48
C PHE A 93 -4.36 -9.57 13.95
N THR A 94 -5.12 -10.48 14.57
CA THR A 94 -4.59 -11.80 14.96
C THR A 94 -4.38 -12.70 13.74
N GLU A 95 -5.32 -12.64 12.79
CA GLU A 95 -5.24 -13.34 11.51
C GLU A 95 -4.06 -12.82 10.67
N ILE A 96 -3.98 -11.50 10.45
CA ILE A 96 -2.86 -10.87 9.75
C ILE A 96 -1.54 -11.25 10.40
N ALA A 97 -1.42 -11.20 11.74
CA ALA A 97 -0.21 -11.65 12.42
C ALA A 97 0.17 -13.09 12.01
N ALA A 98 -0.78 -14.03 11.94
CA ALA A 98 -0.49 -15.41 11.55
C ALA A 98 0.01 -15.51 10.11
N ASP A 99 -0.50 -14.66 9.22
CA ASP A 99 -0.17 -14.60 7.79
C ASP A 99 1.25 -14.10 7.57
N GLU A 100 1.65 -13.01 8.23
CA GLU A 100 3.04 -12.50 8.19
C GLU A 100 4.04 -13.52 8.73
N GLY A 101 3.60 -14.36 9.68
CA GLY A 101 4.37 -15.50 10.15
C GLY A 101 4.69 -16.49 9.02
N ARG A 102 3.69 -16.79 8.17
CA ARG A 102 3.82 -17.69 7.03
C ARG A 102 4.63 -17.04 5.90
N HIS A 103 4.41 -15.76 5.62
CA HIS A 103 5.20 -14.98 4.65
C HIS A 103 6.69 -15.00 5.00
N ARG A 104 7.03 -14.64 6.25
CA ARG A 104 8.41 -14.72 6.78
C ARG A 104 9.04 -16.09 6.55
N ASP A 105 8.34 -17.15 6.91
CA ASP A 105 8.90 -18.51 6.84
C ASP A 105 9.07 -18.96 5.38
N ALA A 106 8.16 -18.57 4.49
CA ALA A 106 8.32 -18.77 3.06
C ALA A 106 9.53 -18.02 2.49
N TYR A 107 9.74 -16.76 2.92
CA TYR A 107 10.92 -15.98 2.52
C TYR A 107 12.23 -16.54 3.08
N ARG A 108 12.24 -17.09 4.30
CA ARG A 108 13.41 -17.80 4.86
C ARG A 108 13.78 -19.01 4.01
N ALA A 109 12.79 -19.81 3.61
CA ALA A 109 13.00 -20.95 2.72
C ALA A 109 13.54 -20.49 1.35
N ALA A 110 12.95 -19.43 0.77
CA ALA A 110 13.43 -18.86 -0.49
C ALA A 110 14.85 -18.30 -0.39
N LEU A 111 15.22 -17.66 0.72
CA LEU A 111 16.55 -17.11 0.94
C LEU A 111 17.62 -18.21 1.00
N LYS A 112 17.30 -19.33 1.65
CA LYS A 112 18.19 -20.51 1.63
C LYS A 112 18.42 -20.99 0.20
N VAL A 113 17.38 -21.08 -0.62
CA VAL A 113 17.52 -21.51 -2.03
C VAL A 113 18.35 -20.53 -2.83
N VAL A 114 18.10 -19.22 -2.71
CA VAL A 114 18.82 -18.18 -3.46
C VAL A 114 20.30 -18.11 -3.06
N THR A 115 20.65 -18.42 -1.82
CA THR A 115 22.05 -18.35 -1.34
C THR A 115 22.83 -19.64 -1.50
N THR A 116 22.17 -20.81 -1.48
CA THR A 116 22.84 -22.12 -1.52
C THR A 116 22.61 -22.91 -2.81
N GLY A 117 21.59 -22.55 -3.61
CA GLY A 117 21.14 -23.34 -4.75
C GLY A 117 20.36 -24.61 -4.36
N HIS A 118 20.14 -24.88 -3.07
CA HIS A 118 19.51 -26.10 -2.59
C HIS A 118 18.11 -25.86 -2.00
N GLY A 119 17.15 -26.72 -2.39
CA GLY A 119 15.78 -26.70 -1.92
C GLY A 119 14.79 -26.26 -3.01
N THR A 120 13.58 -25.89 -2.60
CA THR A 120 12.53 -25.40 -3.51
C THR A 120 11.95 -24.12 -2.94
N ILE A 121 11.80 -23.09 -3.78
CA ILE A 121 11.11 -21.86 -3.38
C ILE A 121 9.63 -22.20 -3.16
N PRO A 122 9.04 -21.85 -2.01
CA PRO A 122 7.63 -22.12 -1.74
C PRO A 122 6.69 -21.57 -2.81
N ALA A 123 5.55 -22.23 -2.99
CA ALA A 123 4.49 -21.72 -3.85
C ALA A 123 3.98 -20.36 -3.32
N PRO A 124 3.52 -19.46 -4.22
CA PRO A 124 2.92 -18.21 -3.78
C PRO A 124 1.68 -18.46 -2.91
N PRO A 125 1.46 -17.65 -1.85
CA PRO A 125 0.19 -17.67 -1.15
C PRO A 125 -0.92 -17.21 -2.10
N LYS A 126 -2.15 -17.58 -1.77
CA LYS A 126 -3.36 -17.13 -2.48
C LYS A 126 -4.08 -16.18 -1.54
N ALA A 127 -4.34 -14.96 -2.02
CA ALA A 127 -5.12 -13.98 -1.28
C ALA A 127 -6.60 -14.34 -1.31
N ASP A 128 -7.24 -14.30 -0.15
CA ASP A 128 -8.68 -14.33 -0.02
C ASP A 128 -9.21 -12.91 -0.27
N VAL A 129 -9.71 -12.67 -1.49
CA VAL A 129 -10.13 -11.32 -1.92
C VAL A 129 -11.30 -10.82 -1.09
N VAL A 130 -11.06 -9.79 -0.28
CA VAL A 130 -12.06 -9.16 0.59
C VAL A 130 -12.79 -8.03 -0.15
N PRO A 131 -14.13 -8.12 -0.32
CA PRO A 131 -14.91 -7.01 -0.84
C PRO A 131 -14.94 -5.84 0.14
N VAL A 132 -14.63 -4.64 -0.33
CA VAL A 132 -14.73 -3.42 0.47
C VAL A 132 -15.98 -2.61 0.07
N PRO A 133 -17.09 -2.70 0.82
CA PRO A 133 -18.27 -1.87 0.58
C PRO A 133 -18.08 -0.46 1.15
N ALA A 134 -18.78 0.52 0.56
CA ALA A 134 -18.90 1.83 1.18
C ALA A 134 -19.64 1.73 2.53
N GLY A 135 -19.10 2.32 3.58
CA GLY A 135 -19.67 2.19 4.92
C GLY A 135 -18.98 3.05 5.97
N PRO A 136 -19.61 3.33 7.12
CA PRO A 136 -18.93 4.04 8.20
C PRO A 136 -17.88 3.13 8.85
N PRO A 137 -16.92 3.67 9.62
CA PRO A 137 -16.00 2.86 10.40
C PRO A 137 -16.78 1.90 11.31
N LYS A 138 -16.33 0.65 11.40
CA LYS A 138 -16.90 -0.39 12.27
C LYS A 138 -16.29 -0.37 13.68
N VAL A 139 -15.12 0.25 13.82
CA VAL A 139 -14.43 0.42 15.11
C VAL A 139 -14.76 1.77 15.76
N LYS A 140 -14.70 1.83 17.09
CA LYS A 140 -15.08 3.04 17.84
C LYS A 140 -13.88 3.72 18.47
N ALA A 141 -12.96 2.97 19.06
CA ALA A 141 -11.88 3.53 19.86
C ALA A 141 -10.86 4.30 19.00
N ALA A 142 -10.41 5.44 19.52
CA ALA A 142 -9.44 6.29 18.81
C ALA A 142 -8.11 5.56 18.58
N ARG A 143 -7.65 4.77 19.56
CA ARG A 143 -6.44 3.96 19.44
C ARG A 143 -6.57 2.90 18.34
N THR A 144 -7.65 2.12 18.34
CA THR A 144 -7.89 1.13 17.29
C THR A 144 -7.99 1.77 15.89
N LYS A 145 -8.63 2.95 15.76
CA LYS A 145 -8.65 3.71 14.49
C LYS A 145 -7.25 4.12 14.03
N ALA A 146 -6.40 4.60 14.94
CA ALA A 146 -5.02 4.96 14.63
C ALA A 146 -4.16 3.74 14.24
N ASN A 147 -4.42 2.59 14.87
CA ASN A 147 -3.76 1.33 14.52
C ASN A 147 -4.14 0.87 13.11
N LEU A 148 -5.43 0.90 12.75
CA LEU A 148 -5.89 0.58 11.39
C LEU A 148 -5.28 1.53 10.35
N ASP A 149 -5.21 2.83 10.65
CA ASP A 149 -4.55 3.78 9.75
C ASP A 149 -3.06 3.44 9.57
N THR A 150 -2.36 3.14 10.66
CA THR A 150 -0.95 2.75 10.62
C THR A 150 -0.74 1.48 9.80
N ALA A 151 -1.58 0.47 10.04
CA ALA A 151 -1.51 -0.83 9.40
C ALA A 151 -1.80 -0.74 7.90
N MET A 152 -2.88 -0.06 7.48
CA MET A 152 -3.22 0.09 6.06
C MET A 152 -2.10 0.76 5.26
N HIS A 153 -1.39 1.72 5.82
CA HIS A 153 -0.26 2.29 5.12
C HIS A 153 0.97 1.35 5.09
N GLY A 154 1.13 0.49 6.09
CA GLY A 154 2.12 -0.59 6.10
C GLY A 154 1.81 -1.59 4.98
N GLU A 155 0.60 -2.12 4.95
CA GLU A 155 0.10 -3.08 3.96
C GLU A 155 0.22 -2.56 2.53
N ALA A 156 -0.20 -1.32 2.28
CA ALA A 156 -0.07 -0.71 0.97
C ALA A 156 1.41 -0.59 0.53
N LEU A 157 2.30 -0.22 1.46
CA LEU A 157 3.73 -0.13 1.18
C LEU A 157 4.37 -1.52 0.97
N ALA A 158 3.97 -2.52 1.75
CA ALA A 158 4.40 -3.91 1.60
C ALA A 158 4.00 -4.46 0.23
N TYR A 159 2.73 -4.29 -0.18
CA TYR A 159 2.27 -4.57 -1.53
C TYR A 159 3.20 -3.96 -2.59
N ALA A 160 3.46 -2.66 -2.49
CA ALA A 160 4.25 -1.95 -3.49
C ALA A 160 5.70 -2.44 -3.53
N LYS A 161 6.35 -2.66 -2.37
CA LYS A 161 7.70 -3.24 -2.26
C LYS A 161 7.75 -4.63 -2.87
N TYR A 162 6.81 -5.51 -2.55
CA TYR A 162 6.80 -6.88 -3.05
C TYR A 162 6.52 -6.95 -4.54
N ARG A 163 5.73 -6.03 -5.12
CA ARG A 163 5.63 -5.91 -6.58
C ARG A 163 6.96 -5.51 -7.24
N LEU A 164 7.73 -4.60 -6.63
CA LEU A 164 9.06 -4.23 -7.10
C LEU A 164 10.05 -5.41 -7.00
N PHE A 165 10.05 -6.12 -5.88
CA PHE A 165 10.91 -7.29 -5.68
C PHE A 165 10.54 -8.45 -6.62
N ALA A 166 9.25 -8.66 -6.86
CA ALA A 166 8.77 -9.61 -7.86
C ALA A 166 9.27 -9.23 -9.26
N ALA A 167 9.20 -7.95 -9.65
CA ALA A 167 9.70 -7.49 -10.94
C ALA A 167 11.22 -7.74 -11.08
N HIS A 168 12.00 -7.41 -10.05
CA HIS A 168 13.44 -7.68 -10.04
C HIS A 168 13.77 -9.18 -10.12
N ALA A 169 13.05 -10.02 -9.38
CA ALA A 169 13.20 -11.47 -9.44
C ALA A 169 12.90 -12.02 -10.85
N ARG A 170 11.90 -11.47 -11.57
CA ARG A 170 11.66 -11.83 -12.99
C ARG A 170 12.82 -11.40 -13.88
N GLN A 171 13.30 -10.18 -13.72
CA GLN A 171 14.41 -9.64 -14.53
C GLN A 171 15.70 -10.44 -14.34
N THR A 172 15.91 -11.02 -13.16
CA THR A 172 17.06 -11.87 -12.84
C THR A 172 16.82 -13.36 -13.09
N GLY A 173 15.73 -13.73 -13.77
CA GLY A 173 15.42 -15.11 -14.16
C GLY A 173 14.88 -16.01 -13.04
N ASN A 174 14.63 -15.47 -11.84
CA ASN A 174 14.08 -16.23 -10.72
C ASN A 174 12.54 -16.18 -10.71
N THR A 175 11.91 -16.88 -11.66
CA THR A 175 10.45 -16.89 -11.85
C THR A 175 9.70 -17.41 -10.62
N ALA A 176 10.23 -18.39 -9.90
CA ALA A 176 9.60 -18.92 -8.69
C ALA A 176 9.57 -17.88 -7.56
N LEU A 177 10.69 -17.18 -7.33
CA LEU A 177 10.74 -16.08 -6.35
C LEU A 177 9.81 -14.93 -6.75
N ALA A 178 9.76 -14.59 -8.04
CA ALA A 178 8.86 -13.57 -8.53
C ALA A 178 7.39 -13.90 -8.29
N ARG A 179 7.02 -15.18 -8.40
CA ARG A 179 5.67 -15.63 -8.06
C ARG A 179 5.42 -15.51 -6.57
N LEU A 180 6.35 -15.95 -5.72
CA LEU A 180 6.24 -15.86 -4.26
C LEU A 180 5.98 -14.41 -3.81
N PHE A 181 6.86 -13.47 -4.16
CA PHE A 181 6.65 -12.04 -3.87
C PHE A 181 5.34 -11.51 -4.47
N GLY A 182 4.99 -11.95 -5.68
CA GLY A 182 3.75 -11.57 -6.32
C GLY A 182 2.52 -11.97 -5.53
N GLY A 183 2.47 -13.23 -5.06
CA GLY A 183 1.36 -13.75 -4.27
C GLY A 183 1.27 -13.11 -2.89
N THR A 184 2.41 -12.90 -2.22
CA THR A 184 2.43 -12.19 -0.93
C THR A 184 1.92 -10.76 -1.10
N ALA A 185 2.37 -10.03 -2.14
CA ALA A 185 1.80 -8.72 -2.45
C ALA A 185 0.26 -8.80 -2.62
N ASP A 186 -0.25 -9.81 -3.31
CA ASP A 186 -1.69 -9.97 -3.49
C ASP A 186 -2.44 -10.17 -2.16
N VAL A 187 -1.83 -10.82 -1.16
CA VAL A 187 -2.38 -10.93 0.21
C VAL A 187 -2.41 -9.55 0.88
N GLU A 188 -1.29 -8.82 0.90
CA GLU A 188 -1.22 -7.50 1.56
C GLU A 188 -2.32 -6.55 1.06
N LEU A 189 -2.56 -6.54 -0.25
CA LEU A 189 -3.51 -5.60 -0.84
C LEU A 189 -4.95 -6.07 -0.80
N HIS A 190 -5.20 -7.33 -1.19
CA HIS A 190 -6.58 -7.81 -1.42
C HIS A 190 -7.19 -8.47 -0.21
N GLU A 191 -6.40 -8.77 0.83
CA GLU A 191 -6.84 -9.41 2.06
C GLU A 191 -6.59 -8.49 3.26
N HIS A 192 -5.33 -8.22 3.61
CA HIS A 192 -4.98 -7.42 4.79
C HIS A 192 -5.50 -5.98 4.69
N PHE A 193 -4.98 -5.19 3.72
CA PHE A 193 -5.42 -3.81 3.49
C PHE A 193 -6.93 -3.70 3.28
N ALA A 194 -7.51 -4.64 2.55
CA ALA A 194 -8.93 -4.66 2.25
C ALA A 194 -9.78 -4.91 3.51
N GLY A 195 -9.41 -5.88 4.35
CA GLY A 195 -10.05 -6.13 5.65
C GLY A 195 -9.96 -4.92 6.58
N GLU A 196 -8.79 -4.29 6.64
CA GLU A 196 -8.58 -3.09 7.45
C GLU A 196 -9.39 -1.90 6.94
N ALA A 197 -9.45 -1.71 5.61
CA ALA A 197 -10.24 -0.69 4.96
C ALA A 197 -11.75 -0.83 5.27
N VAL A 198 -12.25 -2.07 5.39
CA VAL A 198 -13.63 -2.35 5.82
C VAL A 198 -13.87 -1.88 7.25
N LEU A 199 -12.95 -2.20 8.19
CA LEU A 199 -13.10 -1.81 9.59
C LEU A 199 -12.93 -0.30 9.79
N ALA A 200 -12.02 0.32 9.04
CA ALA A 200 -11.76 1.75 9.06
C ALA A 200 -12.85 2.58 8.37
N GLY A 201 -13.73 1.95 7.57
CA GLY A 201 -14.73 2.68 6.77
C GLY A 201 -14.06 3.57 5.71
N LEU A 202 -12.96 3.09 5.12
CA LEU A 202 -12.13 3.84 4.18
C LEU A 202 -12.93 4.30 2.95
N VAL A 203 -13.77 3.40 2.42
CA VAL A 203 -14.63 3.67 1.26
C VAL A 203 -15.94 4.28 1.73
N ARG A 204 -16.28 5.42 1.15
CA ARG A 204 -17.56 6.14 1.35
C ARG A 204 -18.26 6.31 0.00
N THR A 205 -19.25 7.19 -0.08
CA THR A 205 -19.88 7.53 -1.37
C THR A 205 -18.86 8.11 -2.35
N THR A 206 -19.09 7.97 -3.65
CA THR A 206 -18.16 8.45 -4.69
C THR A 206 -17.88 9.94 -4.56
N LYS A 207 -18.90 10.74 -4.22
CA LYS A 207 -18.76 12.18 -3.93
C LYS A 207 -17.83 12.45 -2.74
N THR A 208 -17.91 11.63 -1.70
CA THR A 208 -17.07 11.75 -0.50
C THR A 208 -15.63 11.32 -0.77
N ASN A 209 -15.45 10.23 -1.52
CA ASN A 209 -14.13 9.74 -1.93
C ASN A 209 -13.41 10.77 -2.82
N LEU A 210 -14.11 11.39 -3.78
CA LEU A 210 -13.57 12.49 -4.59
C LEU A 210 -13.12 13.67 -3.75
N ARG A 211 -13.92 14.11 -2.77
CA ARG A 211 -13.51 15.18 -1.85
C ARG A 211 -12.26 14.82 -1.06
N LYS A 212 -12.17 13.58 -0.55
CA LYS A 212 -11.00 13.08 0.16
C LYS A 212 -9.75 13.11 -0.74
N ALA A 213 -9.86 12.58 -1.96
CA ALA A 213 -8.78 12.59 -2.93
C ALA A 213 -8.34 14.02 -3.25
N ILE A 214 -9.26 14.94 -3.57
CA ILE A 214 -8.92 16.34 -3.85
C ILE A 214 -8.13 16.98 -2.70
N THR A 215 -8.54 16.76 -1.44
CA THR A 215 -7.82 17.30 -0.28
C THR A 215 -6.42 16.69 -0.14
N GLY A 216 -6.29 15.37 -0.32
CA GLY A 216 -4.99 14.67 -0.26
C GLY A 216 -4.04 15.17 -1.33
N GLU A 217 -4.45 15.06 -2.59
CA GLU A 217 -3.70 15.52 -3.77
C GLU A 217 -3.27 16.99 -3.66
N HIS A 218 -4.18 17.86 -3.21
CA HIS A 218 -3.87 19.27 -3.03
C HIS A 218 -2.82 19.50 -1.94
N ASN A 219 -2.92 18.80 -0.81
CA ASN A 219 -1.92 18.89 0.25
C ASN A 219 -0.56 18.37 -0.21
N GLU A 220 -0.53 17.30 -1.00
CA GLU A 220 0.72 16.76 -1.54
C GLU A 220 1.37 17.73 -2.54
N ALA A 221 0.57 18.29 -3.45
CA ALA A 221 0.99 19.29 -4.43
C ALA A 221 1.54 20.58 -3.81
N THR A 222 0.98 21.03 -2.68
CA THR A 222 1.26 22.38 -2.15
C THR A 222 2.13 22.38 -0.89
N VAL A 223 2.14 21.29 -0.14
CA VAL A 223 2.83 21.20 1.16
C VAL A 223 3.90 20.12 1.14
N VAL A 224 3.50 18.87 0.90
CA VAL A 224 4.38 17.70 1.11
C VAL A 224 5.56 17.73 0.14
N TYR A 225 5.28 17.68 -1.16
CA TYR A 225 6.31 17.58 -2.18
C TYR A 225 7.16 18.84 -2.34
N PRO A 226 6.58 20.07 -2.30
CA PRO A 226 7.40 21.28 -2.25
C PRO A 226 8.34 21.33 -1.03
N GLY A 227 7.87 20.87 0.14
CA GLY A 227 8.71 20.75 1.33
C GLY A 227 9.85 19.75 1.15
N PHE A 228 9.60 18.61 0.51
CA PHE A 228 10.62 17.61 0.22
C PHE A 228 11.64 18.13 -0.79
N ALA A 229 11.18 18.78 -1.86
CA ALA A 229 12.04 19.42 -2.86
C ALA A 229 12.98 20.45 -2.24
N LYS A 230 12.47 21.31 -1.33
CA LYS A 230 13.29 22.30 -0.62
C LYS A 230 14.37 21.63 0.24
N ARG A 231 14.02 20.57 0.98
CA ARG A 231 14.99 19.84 1.81
C ARG A 231 16.07 19.15 0.98
N ALA A 232 15.69 18.50 -0.12
CA ALA A 232 16.64 17.88 -1.04
C ALA A 232 17.59 18.92 -1.68
N ALA A 233 17.06 20.06 -2.13
CA ALA A 233 17.87 21.14 -2.68
C ALA A 233 18.85 21.73 -1.66
N ALA A 234 18.45 21.86 -0.40
CA ALA A 234 19.30 22.40 0.67
C ALA A 234 20.54 21.54 0.96
N VAL A 235 20.50 20.24 0.67
CA VAL A 235 21.64 19.32 0.81
C VAL A 235 22.35 19.04 -0.53
N GLY A 236 21.98 19.75 -1.60
CA GLY A 236 22.59 19.60 -2.93
C GLY A 236 22.07 18.41 -3.75
N ASP A 237 21.07 17.68 -3.29
CA ASP A 237 20.44 16.59 -4.05
C ASP A 237 19.45 17.14 -5.07
N THR A 238 20.01 17.62 -6.20
CA THR A 238 19.24 18.25 -7.28
C THR A 238 18.32 17.26 -8.00
N THR A 239 18.69 15.97 -8.05
CA THR A 239 17.89 14.91 -8.67
C THR A 239 16.63 14.65 -7.86
N ALA A 240 16.74 14.43 -6.55
CA ALA A 240 15.57 14.24 -5.69
C ALA A 240 14.71 15.50 -5.63
N ALA A 241 15.35 16.69 -5.59
CA ALA A 241 14.62 17.95 -5.61
C ALA A 241 13.79 18.14 -6.89
N ARG A 242 14.32 17.72 -8.05
CA ARG A 242 13.58 17.74 -9.32
C ARG A 242 12.42 16.76 -9.29
N PHE A 243 12.68 15.51 -8.89
CA PHE A 243 11.63 14.48 -8.75
C PHE A 243 10.45 15.00 -7.91
N PHE A 244 10.71 15.53 -6.71
CA PHE A 244 9.62 16.03 -5.86
C PHE A 244 8.87 17.22 -6.47
N ARG A 245 9.51 18.11 -7.24
CA ARG A 245 8.80 19.18 -7.94
C ARG A 245 7.90 18.65 -9.06
N ASP A 246 8.40 17.66 -9.81
CA ASP A 246 7.64 17.05 -10.89
C ASP A 246 6.41 16.32 -10.32
N THR A 247 6.58 15.55 -9.23
CA THR A 247 5.47 14.89 -8.53
C THR A 247 4.45 15.90 -7.99
N ALA A 248 4.89 17.00 -7.38
CA ALA A 248 3.98 18.07 -6.94
C ALA A 248 3.09 18.62 -8.07
N ALA A 249 3.65 18.72 -9.28
CA ALA A 249 2.90 19.19 -10.46
C ALA A 249 1.90 18.14 -10.96
N ASP A 250 2.19 16.85 -10.81
CA ASP A 250 1.28 15.77 -11.14
C ASP A 250 0.12 15.68 -10.14
N GLU A 251 0.38 15.80 -8.84
CA GLU A 251 -0.69 15.84 -7.82
C GLU A 251 -1.62 17.04 -8.00
N ALA A 252 -1.09 18.19 -8.44
CA ALA A 252 -1.92 19.33 -8.80
C ALA A 252 -2.88 19.00 -9.97
N LYS A 253 -2.43 18.22 -10.96
CA LYS A 253 -3.27 17.76 -12.08
C LYS A 253 -4.31 16.74 -11.59
N HIS A 254 -3.93 15.82 -10.70
CA HIS A 254 -4.84 14.86 -10.08
C HIS A 254 -5.96 15.58 -9.31
N ALA A 255 -5.61 16.51 -8.41
CA ALA A 255 -6.58 17.31 -7.66
C ALA A 255 -7.56 18.05 -8.61
N ALA A 256 -7.04 18.67 -9.66
CA ALA A 256 -7.86 19.38 -10.65
C ALA A 256 -8.78 18.43 -11.44
N ALA A 257 -8.30 17.23 -11.78
CA ALA A 257 -9.10 16.22 -12.48
C ALA A 257 -10.23 15.68 -11.59
N PHE A 258 -9.93 15.36 -10.32
CA PHE A 258 -10.96 14.93 -9.37
C PHE A 258 -11.96 16.04 -9.08
N ARG A 259 -11.54 17.30 -8.99
CA ARG A 259 -12.45 18.45 -8.86
C ARG A 259 -13.42 18.52 -10.03
N ARG A 260 -12.92 18.49 -11.26
CA ARG A 260 -13.77 18.48 -12.47
C ARG A 260 -14.73 17.29 -12.50
N ALA A 261 -14.31 16.12 -12.00
CA ALA A 261 -15.17 14.95 -11.90
C ALA A 261 -16.28 15.17 -10.85
N LEU A 262 -15.94 15.72 -9.69
CA LEU A 262 -16.88 16.03 -8.61
C LEU A 262 -17.94 17.05 -9.05
N ASP A 263 -17.54 18.11 -9.74
CA ASP A 263 -18.44 19.17 -10.19
C ASP A 263 -19.49 18.65 -11.18
N LYS A 264 -19.18 17.57 -11.92
CA LYS A 264 -20.11 16.88 -12.83
C LYS A 264 -21.12 15.96 -12.13
N LEU A 265 -20.92 15.66 -10.84
CA LEU A 265 -21.82 14.79 -10.08
C LEU A 265 -22.95 15.55 -9.36
N GLY A 266 -22.94 16.89 -9.36
CA GLY A 266 -23.92 17.72 -8.63
C GLY A 266 -23.67 17.71 -7.12
#